data_AF-A0A432SZ78-F1
#
_entry.id   AF-A0A432SZ78-F1
#
_cell.length_a   1.000
_cell.length_b   1.000
_cell.length_c   1.000
_cell.angle_alpha   90.00
_cell.angle_beta   90.00
_cell.angle_gamma   90.00
#
_symmetry.space_group_name_H-M   'P 1'
#
loop_
_entity.id
_entity.type
_entity.pdbx_description
1 polymer ?
#
loop_
_entity_poly.entity_id
_entity_poly.type
_entity_poly.pdbx_seq_one_letter_code
_entity_poly.pdbx_strand_id
1 'polypeptide(L)'
;ACNSAKGKRFATQEPAVVYGNEPFSEIHRLSDSYDTTEKPKIINPEKEDVLDLIFFDKNAKIYSDDERVKHTIENACNLNRDELVQLRKQIVTDFINRMNEHYLYFQRDKNIHAFLPDIENFKENCQQKNEFYTFRYFIINHSELFFENRVLQKIVKALFLK
;
A
#
# COMPACT_ATOMS: atom_id res chain seq x y z
N ALA A 1 0.97 17.92 -0.67
CA ALA A 1 1.87 16.74 -0.74
C ALA A 1 2.14 16.21 0.67
N CYS A 2 2.50 14.94 0.85
CA CYS A 2 2.77 14.34 2.17
C CYS A 2 3.91 15.07 2.90
N ASN A 3 5.01 15.41 2.21
CA ASN A 3 6.13 16.15 2.82
C ASN A 3 5.75 17.53 3.35
N SER A 4 4.82 18.25 2.70
CA SER A 4 4.35 19.55 3.17
C SER A 4 3.44 19.46 4.40
N ALA A 5 2.82 18.30 4.63
CA ALA A 5 1.94 18.04 5.76
C ALA A 5 2.71 17.48 6.97
N LYS A 6 3.74 16.64 6.75
CA LYS A 6 4.58 16.04 7.80
C LYS A 6 5.12 17.07 8.79
N GLY A 7 5.73 18.16 8.32
CA GLY A 7 6.31 19.18 9.21
C GLY A 7 5.30 19.90 10.11
N LYS A 8 4.02 19.97 9.70
CA LYS A 8 2.95 20.62 10.48
C LYS A 8 2.15 19.65 11.35
N ARG A 9 2.25 18.34 11.07
CA ARG A 9 1.41 17.29 11.65
C ARG A 9 2.25 16.19 12.30
N PHE A 10 3.54 16.44 12.50
CA PHE A 10 4.40 15.58 13.28
C PHE A 10 3.87 15.54 14.71
N ALA A 11 3.70 14.33 15.21
CA ALA A 11 3.20 14.08 16.55
C ALA A 11 3.96 12.91 17.15
N THR A 12 4.19 12.97 18.44
CA THR A 12 4.87 11.97 19.25
C THR A 12 3.87 11.39 20.25
N GLN A 13 4.13 10.19 20.75
CA GLN A 13 3.34 9.61 21.83
C GLN A 13 3.80 10.18 23.18
N GLU A 14 5.11 10.38 23.33
CA GLU A 14 5.74 10.96 24.51
C GLU A 14 6.20 12.40 24.25
N PRO A 15 6.50 13.20 25.29
CA PRO A 15 7.02 14.56 25.12
C PRO A 15 8.32 14.58 24.31
N ALA A 16 8.53 15.66 23.54
CA ALA A 16 9.77 15.87 22.81
C ALA A 16 10.98 15.90 23.76
N VAL A 17 12.09 15.28 23.34
CA VAL A 17 13.33 15.28 24.10
C VAL A 17 13.90 16.70 24.11
N VAL A 18 14.30 17.15 25.30
CA VAL A 18 15.01 18.42 25.45
C VAL A 18 16.49 18.18 25.13
N TYR A 19 17.03 18.93 24.18
CA TYR A 19 18.44 18.87 23.81
C TYR A 19 19.35 19.11 25.03
N GLY A 20 20.22 18.14 25.32
CA GLY A 20 21.06 18.10 26.51
C GLY A 20 22.47 18.69 26.32
N ASN A 21 22.73 19.38 25.21
CA ASN A 21 24.08 19.80 24.77
C ASN A 21 25.00 18.61 24.40
N GLU A 22 24.43 17.56 23.80
CA GLU A 22 25.20 16.44 23.28
C GLU A 22 26.20 16.92 22.20
N PRO A 23 27.41 16.33 22.12
CA PRO A 23 28.41 16.72 21.14
C PRO A 23 27.89 16.57 19.70
N PHE A 24 28.26 17.52 18.83
CA PHE A 24 27.88 17.45 17.40
C PHE A 24 28.35 16.15 16.73
N SER A 25 29.48 15.59 17.16
CA SER A 25 29.98 14.30 16.67
C SER A 25 29.03 13.12 16.90
N GLU A 26 28.07 13.26 17.82
CA GLU A 26 27.09 12.22 18.15
C GLU A 26 25.75 12.41 17.44
N ILE A 27 25.56 13.48 16.65
CA ILE A 27 24.27 13.85 16.05
C ILE A 27 23.61 12.71 15.25
N HIS A 28 24.41 11.90 14.55
CA HIS A 28 23.93 10.78 13.75
C HIS A 28 23.39 9.60 14.59
N ARG A 29 23.69 9.57 15.90
CA ARG A 29 23.23 8.53 16.84
C ARG A 29 22.04 8.98 17.69
N LEU A 30 21.76 10.28 17.73
CA LEU A 30 20.67 10.83 18.54
C LEU A 30 19.29 10.45 18.01
N SER A 31 19.14 10.28 16.68
CA SER A 31 17.85 9.95 16.06
C SER A 31 17.22 8.70 16.65
N ASP A 32 17.97 7.60 16.80
CA ASP A 32 17.41 6.34 17.29
C ASP A 32 17.04 6.42 18.79
N SER A 33 17.82 7.17 19.56
CA SER A 33 17.54 7.45 20.98
C SER A 33 16.26 8.27 21.15
N TYR A 34 16.09 9.30 20.31
CA TYR A 34 14.92 10.16 20.33
C TYR A 34 13.69 9.42 19.78
N ASP A 35 13.82 8.64 18.71
CA ASP A 35 12.75 7.79 18.19
C ASP A 35 12.23 6.84 19.28
N THR A 36 13.13 6.26 20.08
CA THR A 36 12.78 5.37 21.21
C THR A 36 12.05 6.10 22.34
N THR A 37 12.46 7.34 22.61
CA THR A 37 11.93 8.14 23.73
C THR A 37 10.61 8.80 23.35
N GLU A 38 10.58 9.52 22.23
CA GLU A 38 9.43 10.31 21.76
C GLU A 38 8.33 9.43 21.14
N LYS A 39 8.72 8.28 20.56
CA LYS A 39 7.83 7.37 19.82
C LYS A 39 7.00 8.12 18.78
N PRO A 40 7.60 8.52 17.65
CA PRO A 40 6.89 9.23 16.59
C PRO A 40 5.65 8.48 16.12
N LYS A 41 4.52 9.17 15.99
CA LYS A 41 3.27 8.58 15.48
C LYS A 41 3.29 8.36 13.97
N ILE A 42 4.27 8.93 13.27
CA ILE A 42 4.48 8.74 11.84
C ILE A 42 5.35 7.51 11.62
N ILE A 43 4.98 6.69 10.64
CA ILE A 43 5.80 5.56 10.19
C ILE A 43 6.98 6.04 9.35
N ASN A 44 8.17 5.50 9.65
CA ASN A 44 9.36 5.61 8.81
C ASN A 44 9.47 4.38 7.89
N PRO A 45 9.08 4.46 6.61
CA PRO A 45 9.10 3.32 5.69
C PRO A 45 10.51 2.83 5.34
N GLU A 46 11.58 3.54 5.72
CA GLU A 46 12.97 3.08 5.54
C GLU A 46 13.46 2.19 6.71
N LYS A 47 12.83 2.31 7.89
CA LYS A 47 13.18 1.56 9.10
C LYS A 47 12.11 0.54 9.50
N GLU A 48 10.86 0.76 9.09
CA GLU A 48 9.69 0.05 9.59
C GLU A 48 8.94 -0.62 8.45
N ASP A 49 8.79 -1.94 8.52
CA ASP A 49 7.89 -2.68 7.65
C ASP A 49 6.50 -2.74 8.29
N VAL A 50 5.52 -2.14 7.61
CA VAL A 50 4.12 -2.07 8.05
C VAL A 50 3.18 -2.65 6.99
N LEU A 51 3.70 -3.43 6.05
CA LEU A 51 2.93 -3.94 4.92
C LEU A 51 1.68 -4.73 5.38
N ASP A 52 1.86 -5.59 6.38
CA ASP A 52 0.81 -6.43 6.95
C ASP A 52 -0.24 -5.67 7.78
N LEU A 53 0.02 -4.39 8.07
CA LEU A 53 -0.90 -3.52 8.80
C LEU A 53 -1.74 -2.65 7.86
N ILE A 54 -1.49 -2.70 6.55
CA ILE A 54 -2.15 -1.85 5.56
C ILE A 54 -3.22 -2.63 4.81
N PHE A 55 -4.43 -2.08 4.79
CA PHE A 55 -5.59 -2.66 4.10
C PHE A 55 -6.18 -1.68 3.10
N PHE A 56 -6.92 -2.22 2.13
CA PHE A 56 -7.68 -1.43 1.15
C PHE A 56 -9.13 -1.87 1.06
N ASP A 57 -10.02 -0.90 0.85
CA ASP A 57 -11.44 -1.17 0.61
C ASP A 57 -11.72 -1.31 -0.90
N LYS A 58 -12.97 -1.68 -1.23
CA LYS A 58 -13.45 -1.77 -2.62
C LYS A 58 -13.41 -0.44 -3.39
N ASN A 59 -13.29 0.69 -2.69
CA ASN A 59 -13.18 2.02 -3.28
C ASN A 59 -11.72 2.46 -3.44
N ALA A 60 -10.76 1.55 -3.22
CA ALA A 60 -9.34 1.82 -3.24
C ALA A 60 -8.88 2.87 -2.21
N LYS A 61 -9.58 2.98 -1.09
CA LYS A 61 -9.13 3.74 0.08
C LYS A 61 -8.26 2.86 0.96
N ILE A 62 -7.17 3.45 1.45
CA ILE A 62 -6.21 2.78 2.35
C ILE A 62 -6.66 3.00 3.81
N TYR A 63 -6.56 1.98 4.65
CA TYR A 63 -6.84 2.07 6.08
C TYR A 63 -5.95 1.11 6.88
N SER A 64 -5.93 1.29 8.20
CA SER A 64 -5.23 0.42 9.14
C SER A 64 -5.90 0.52 10.51
N ASP A 65 -5.87 -0.59 11.24
CA ASP A 65 -6.27 -0.64 12.65
C ASP A 65 -5.10 -0.29 13.60
N ASP A 66 -3.86 -0.27 13.09
CA ASP A 66 -2.70 0.21 13.84
C ASP A 66 -2.73 1.74 13.97
N GLU A 67 -2.59 2.25 15.19
CA GLU A 67 -2.73 3.68 15.48
C GLU A 67 -1.70 4.55 14.75
N ARG A 68 -0.44 4.08 14.59
CA ARG A 68 0.64 4.86 13.93
C ARG A 68 0.49 4.83 12.43
N VAL A 69 0.14 3.68 11.85
CA VAL A 69 -0.17 3.56 10.42
C VAL A 69 -1.40 4.40 10.09
N LYS A 70 -2.46 4.34 10.90
CA LYS A 70 -3.65 5.17 10.76
C LYS A 70 -3.33 6.66 10.84
N HIS A 71 -2.53 7.08 11.82
CA HIS A 71 -2.09 8.47 11.92
C HIS A 71 -1.33 8.91 10.67
N THR A 72 -0.47 8.05 10.13
CA THR A 72 0.28 8.30 8.89
C THR A 72 -0.65 8.47 7.69
N ILE A 73 -1.64 7.58 7.55
CA ILE A 73 -2.63 7.58 6.47
C ILE A 73 -3.50 8.85 6.52
N GLU A 74 -4.11 9.14 7.67
CA GLU A 74 -5.19 10.13 7.78
C GLU A 74 -4.64 11.54 8.03
N ASN A 75 -3.71 11.65 8.97
CA ASN A 75 -3.28 12.94 9.48
C ASN A 75 -2.00 13.40 8.81
N ALA A 76 -0.92 12.62 8.88
CA ALA A 76 0.39 13.08 8.46
C ALA A 76 0.49 13.24 6.93
N CYS A 77 -0.01 12.26 6.16
CA CYS A 77 0.20 12.21 4.72
C CYS A 77 -1.07 12.28 3.86
N ASN A 78 -2.26 12.18 4.48
CA ASN A 78 -3.55 12.20 3.79
C ASN A 78 -3.52 11.31 2.53
N LEU A 79 -3.25 10.02 2.73
CA LEU A 79 -3.07 9.04 1.67
C LEU A 79 -4.38 8.68 0.94
N ASN A 80 -5.51 9.19 1.45
CA ASN A 80 -6.85 9.10 0.85
C ASN A 80 -7.33 10.39 0.19
N ARG A 81 -6.42 11.32 -0.16
CA ARG A 81 -6.77 12.45 -1.04
C ARG A 81 -7.28 11.95 -2.40
N ASP A 82 -8.21 12.69 -2.99
CA ASP A 82 -8.99 12.24 -4.16
C ASP A 82 -8.12 11.75 -5.32
N GLU A 83 -7.08 12.49 -5.67
CA GLU A 83 -6.13 12.14 -6.74
C GLU A 83 -5.55 10.73 -6.57
N LEU A 84 -5.04 10.39 -5.38
CA LEU A 84 -4.46 9.06 -5.14
C LEU A 84 -5.51 7.96 -5.16
N VAL A 85 -6.70 8.24 -4.63
CA VAL A 85 -7.81 7.28 -4.66
C VAL A 85 -8.19 6.99 -6.11
N GLN A 86 -8.26 8.01 -6.98
CA GLN A 86 -8.56 7.82 -8.40
C GLN A 86 -7.48 7.03 -9.12
N LEU A 87 -6.20 7.32 -8.88
CA LEU A 87 -5.09 6.55 -9.47
C LEU A 87 -5.14 5.06 -9.05
N ARG A 88 -5.40 4.78 -7.77
CA ARG A 88 -5.59 3.39 -7.31
C ARG A 88 -6.83 2.75 -7.93
N LYS A 89 -7.96 3.46 -8.00
CA LYS A 89 -9.16 2.97 -8.68
C LYS A 89 -8.90 2.62 -10.14
N GLN A 90 -8.14 3.44 -10.85
CA GLN A 90 -7.78 3.20 -12.24
C GLN A 90 -7.00 1.89 -12.37
N ILE A 91 -5.96 1.67 -11.54
CA ILE A 91 -5.15 0.44 -11.54
C ILE A 91 -6.02 -0.81 -11.44
N VAL A 92 -6.93 -0.84 -10.46
CA VAL A 92 -7.76 -2.02 -10.22
C VAL A 92 -8.86 -2.17 -11.27
N THR A 93 -9.45 -1.07 -11.73
CA THR A 93 -10.51 -1.08 -12.75
C THR A 93 -9.95 -1.57 -14.09
N ASP A 94 -8.80 -1.05 -14.51
CA ASP A 94 -8.14 -1.45 -15.75
C ASP A 94 -7.77 -2.94 -15.72
N PHE A 95 -7.27 -3.42 -14.59
CA PHE A 95 -6.97 -4.84 -14.40
C PHE A 95 -8.23 -5.71 -14.46
N ILE A 96 -9.30 -5.34 -13.73
CA ILE A 96 -10.58 -6.06 -13.75
C ILE A 96 -11.16 -6.12 -15.17
N ASN A 97 -11.13 -5.01 -15.91
CA ASN A 97 -11.66 -4.95 -17.26
C ASN A 97 -10.95 -5.92 -18.20
N ARG A 98 -9.61 -5.98 -18.16
CA ARG A 98 -8.83 -6.94 -18.96
C ARG A 98 -9.14 -8.39 -18.55
N MET A 99 -9.24 -8.67 -17.26
CA MET A 99 -9.62 -10.01 -16.77
C MET A 99 -11.03 -10.42 -17.22
N ASN A 100 -11.99 -9.49 -17.23
CA ASN A 100 -13.33 -9.74 -17.73
C ASN A 100 -13.34 -10.01 -19.24
N GLU A 101 -12.53 -9.28 -20.01
CA GLU A 101 -12.37 -9.52 -21.44
C GLU A 101 -11.83 -10.93 -21.71
N HIS A 102 -10.75 -11.33 -21.04
CA HIS A 102 -10.22 -12.70 -21.13
C HIS A 102 -11.24 -13.76 -20.71
N TYR A 103 -12.06 -13.44 -19.71
CA TYR A 103 -13.12 -14.34 -19.25
C TYR A 103 -14.19 -14.60 -20.31
N LEU A 104 -14.58 -13.59 -21.10
CA LEU A 104 -15.54 -13.77 -22.20
C LEU A 104 -15.02 -14.77 -23.24
N TYR A 105 -13.73 -14.71 -23.58
CA TYR A 105 -13.11 -15.66 -24.50
C TYR A 105 -12.94 -17.04 -23.86
N PHE A 106 -12.54 -17.09 -22.59
CA PHE A 106 -12.42 -18.34 -21.83
C PHE A 106 -13.75 -19.11 -21.76
N GLN A 107 -14.89 -18.43 -21.69
CA GLN A 107 -16.18 -19.11 -21.69
C GLN A 107 -16.41 -19.97 -22.93
N ARG A 108 -15.84 -19.58 -24.08
CA ARG A 108 -15.91 -20.30 -25.35
C ARG A 108 -14.80 -21.34 -25.48
N ASP A 109 -13.55 -20.90 -25.33
CA ASP A 109 -12.39 -21.68 -25.77
C ASP A 109 -11.70 -22.42 -24.63
N LYS A 110 -12.10 -22.15 -23.37
CA LYS A 110 -11.51 -22.72 -22.13
C LYS A 110 -9.99 -22.53 -22.02
N ASN A 111 -9.42 -21.60 -22.77
CA ASN A 111 -7.99 -21.33 -22.77
C ASN A 111 -7.60 -20.40 -21.61
N ILE A 112 -6.99 -20.96 -20.58
CA ILE A 112 -6.50 -20.19 -19.41
C ILE A 112 -5.23 -19.37 -19.71
N HIS A 113 -4.49 -19.69 -20.78
CA HIS A 113 -3.25 -18.99 -21.11
C HIS A 113 -3.47 -17.55 -21.57
N ALA A 114 -4.68 -17.20 -22.00
CA ALA A 114 -5.03 -15.83 -22.38
C ALA A 114 -4.85 -14.81 -21.24
N PHE A 115 -5.03 -15.24 -19.98
CA PHE A 115 -4.89 -14.37 -18.82
C PHE A 115 -3.43 -14.10 -18.44
N LEU A 116 -2.50 -15.00 -18.81
CA LEU A 116 -1.14 -15.00 -18.29
C LEU A 116 -0.37 -13.69 -18.57
N PRO A 117 -0.41 -13.10 -19.78
CA PRO A 117 0.33 -11.87 -20.04
C PRO A 117 -0.04 -10.74 -19.09
N ASP A 118 -1.33 -10.56 -18.79
CA ASP A 118 -1.80 -9.53 -17.88
C ASP A 118 -1.55 -9.85 -16.41
N ILE A 119 -1.61 -11.13 -16.02
CA ILE A 119 -1.26 -11.56 -14.67
C ILE A 119 0.23 -11.31 -14.40
N GLU A 120 1.10 -11.72 -15.32
CA GLU A 120 2.54 -11.55 -15.17
C GLU A 120 2.92 -10.07 -15.22
N ASN A 121 2.32 -9.29 -16.12
CA ASN A 121 2.50 -7.84 -16.11
C ASN A 121 2.07 -7.20 -14.78
N PHE A 122 0.97 -7.67 -14.17
CA PHE A 122 0.54 -7.15 -12.88
C PHE A 122 1.51 -7.51 -11.74
N LYS A 123 2.05 -8.74 -11.75
CA LYS A 123 3.09 -9.19 -10.80
C LYS A 123 4.40 -8.41 -10.97
N GLU A 124 4.86 -8.21 -12.19
CA GLU A 124 6.07 -7.43 -12.51
C GLU A 124 5.95 -5.98 -12.04
N ASN A 125 4.75 -5.40 -12.15
CA ASN A 125 4.47 -4.07 -11.62
C ASN A 125 4.39 -4.02 -10.08
N CYS A 126 4.38 -5.16 -9.40
CA CYS A 126 4.40 -5.29 -7.95
C CYS A 126 5.84 -5.39 -7.40
N GLN A 127 6.75 -4.54 -7.87
CA GLN A 127 8.08 -4.37 -7.28
C GLN A 127 8.10 -3.20 -6.31
N GLN A 128 8.86 -3.30 -5.20
CA GLN A 128 8.87 -2.32 -4.10
C GLN A 128 9.16 -0.87 -4.54
N LYS A 129 9.89 -0.70 -5.65
CA LYS A 129 10.24 0.63 -6.21
C LYS A 129 9.11 1.26 -7.02
N ASN A 130 8.06 0.51 -7.36
CA ASN A 130 6.98 1.00 -8.19
C ASN A 130 5.93 1.74 -7.37
N GLU A 131 5.38 2.79 -7.96
CA GLU A 131 4.27 3.51 -7.35
C GLU A 131 3.08 2.58 -7.14
N PHE A 132 2.44 2.70 -5.96
CA PHE A 132 1.35 1.83 -5.52
C PHE A 132 1.72 0.35 -5.42
N TYR A 133 2.98 0.03 -5.13
CA TYR A 133 3.44 -1.32 -4.79
C TYR A 133 2.52 -1.99 -3.76
N THR A 134 2.32 -1.36 -2.59
CA THR A 134 1.49 -1.89 -1.50
C THR A 134 0.06 -2.21 -1.94
N PHE A 135 -0.51 -1.40 -2.85
CA PHE A 135 -1.85 -1.63 -3.37
C PHE A 135 -1.91 -2.83 -4.33
N ARG A 136 -0.92 -2.98 -5.21
CA ARG A 136 -0.82 -4.16 -6.09
C ARG A 136 -0.57 -5.43 -5.29
N TYR A 137 0.32 -5.35 -4.30
CA TYR A 137 0.58 -6.44 -3.36
C TYR A 137 -0.72 -6.88 -2.69
N PHE A 138 -1.52 -5.93 -2.19
CA PHE A 138 -2.82 -6.23 -1.60
C PHE A 138 -3.79 -6.89 -2.60
N ILE A 139 -3.87 -6.41 -3.84
CA ILE A 139 -4.74 -7.02 -4.87
C ILE A 139 -4.32 -8.46 -5.19
N ILE A 140 -3.02 -8.75 -5.29
CA ILE A 140 -2.53 -10.10 -5.56
C ILE A 140 -2.96 -11.06 -4.44
N ASN A 141 -2.81 -10.64 -3.18
CA ASN A 141 -3.13 -11.46 -2.00
C ASN A 141 -4.62 -11.53 -1.66
N HIS A 142 -5.42 -10.56 -2.12
CA HIS A 142 -6.85 -10.43 -1.79
C HIS A 142 -7.72 -10.22 -3.04
N SER A 143 -7.34 -10.83 -4.16
CA SER A 143 -8.04 -10.66 -5.45
C SER A 143 -9.54 -10.94 -5.35
N GLU A 144 -9.97 -11.83 -4.45
CA GLU A 144 -11.38 -12.09 -4.13
C GLU A 144 -12.23 -10.86 -3.82
N LEU A 145 -11.65 -9.80 -3.28
CA LEU A 145 -12.38 -8.60 -2.88
C LEU A 145 -12.81 -7.75 -4.08
N PHE A 146 -12.20 -7.99 -5.26
CA PHE A 146 -12.29 -7.12 -6.41
C PHE A 146 -13.08 -7.72 -7.58
N PHE A 147 -13.32 -9.05 -7.58
CA PHE A 147 -14.05 -9.74 -8.64
C PHE A 147 -15.41 -10.24 -8.16
N GLU A 148 -16.48 -9.80 -8.82
CA GLU A 148 -17.84 -10.26 -8.52
C GLU A 148 -18.11 -11.69 -9.03
N ASN A 149 -17.51 -12.08 -10.17
CA ASN A 149 -17.70 -13.39 -10.76
C ASN A 149 -16.85 -14.46 -10.05
N ARG A 150 -17.51 -15.40 -9.37
CA ARG A 150 -16.85 -16.48 -8.60
C ARG A 150 -15.94 -17.41 -9.42
N VAL A 151 -16.21 -17.60 -10.70
CA VAL A 151 -15.36 -18.46 -11.55
C VAL A 151 -14.10 -17.70 -11.93
N LEU A 152 -14.25 -16.46 -12.40
CA LEU A 152 -13.12 -15.58 -12.72
C LEU A 152 -12.24 -15.35 -11.50
N GLN A 153 -12.84 -15.09 -10.34
CA GLN A 153 -12.16 -14.98 -9.06
C GLN A 153 -11.25 -16.19 -8.78
N LYS A 154 -11.75 -17.41 -8.95
CA LYS A 154 -10.95 -18.63 -8.76
C LYS A 154 -9.81 -18.74 -9.76
N ILE A 155 -10.05 -18.37 -11.03
CA ILE A 155 -9.02 -18.36 -12.07
C ILE A 155 -7.90 -17.39 -11.70
N VAL A 156 -8.23 -16.12 -11.45
CA VAL A 156 -7.26 -15.07 -11.11
C VAL A 156 -6.47 -15.44 -9.86
N LYS A 157 -7.16 -15.89 -8.79
CA LYS A 157 -6.50 -16.32 -7.57
C LYS A 157 -5.52 -17.47 -7.81
N ALA A 158 -5.91 -18.48 -8.59
CA ALA A 158 -5.03 -19.60 -8.92
C ALA A 158 -3.81 -19.17 -9.77
N LEU A 159 -3.97 -18.17 -10.65
CA LEU A 159 -2.89 -17.66 -11.48
C LEU A 159 -1.91 -16.77 -10.69
N PHE A 160 -2.38 -16.07 -9.66
CA PHE A 160 -1.49 -15.34 -8.76
C PHE A 160 -0.69 -16.25 -7.82
N LEU A 161 -1.23 -17.42 -7.45
CA LEU A 161 -0.54 -18.41 -6.60
C LEU A 161 0.49 -19.27 -7.33
N LYS A 162 0.48 -19.27 -8.67
CA LYS A 162 1.50 -19.91 -9.50
C LYS A 162 2.73 -19.03 -9.66
#